data_AF-U9SSY4-F1
#
_entry.id   AF-U9SSY4-F1
#
_cell.length_a   1.000
_cell.length_b   1.000
_cell.length_c   1.000
_cell.angle_alpha   90.00
_cell.angle_beta   90.00
_cell.angle_gamma   90.00
#
_symmetry.space_group_name_H-M   'P 1'
#
loop_
_entity.id
_entity.type
_entity.pdbx_description
1 polymer ?
#
loop_
_entity_poly.entity_id
_entity_poly.type
_entity_poly.pdbx_seq_one_letter_code
_entity_poly.pdbx_strand_id
1 'polypeptide(L)'
;MQPLYELNIEFFKFVHTPLPLILTNRQWYTISKDPHARAEWLINKYGRSHALFHAVRLGNSFITPEVIQALLSKKAILSRYFIQRLLMHFGNYDEKLIELKIEHNVNQVDFDRIRAFQKKLQSPWASNLPLPIFTKLITEGYSILNDQELATKGNDMELFHFLSAGPLVINFAPQKLLQNINEIKDLIINKKFIPFPPRPKPTYEDTVHYIQLMQARAHEEYPPKDGYENSRQLNVVARAILIHPDLVLMWKEIGYHEICNDVNELVMQGALLILFPPTPPSDWECPGVRAIVTRLNQLIDLGFKLTDTVMEEAFHLFEHRLSEIGDILMSAFQVIRKESKSAISTACLIKAIKPERSHKKTNLLEFLVDRIDQPEEALETALNFYNVGFKLDVNDVDSIKTTKIRSLSVHSNLYYWILKTYGSESRNTQKCFEDIIESRIWVDLKLQESPERDVPEHLTSCAFNSICSIYLEFCNEKVPFKRSYLPYLQLADNDEIIRPLFGISLPKLFGLDPNIGLPLEITYGYNRPEVRLVINNKRKFNDMNDLDNQQKNEAKEWFRLLKKLHYLTDPNITQNFKNSLGEFWERITTSQDPEIQSLINSENDENNVNNKVYVSEQSSKRIKQ
;
A
#
# COMPACT_ATOMS: atom_id res chain seq x y z
N MET A 1 -41.09 -2.14 21.29
CA MET A 1 -39.89 -2.94 20.98
C MET A 1 -39.61 -3.05 19.49
N GLN A 2 -40.61 -3.27 18.61
CA GLN A 2 -40.45 -3.26 17.15
C GLN A 2 -39.73 -2.04 16.55
N PRO A 3 -40.03 -0.77 16.96
CA PRO A 3 -39.39 0.39 16.35
C PRO A 3 -37.87 0.45 16.56
N LEU A 4 -37.38 -0.05 17.70
CA LEU A 4 -35.95 -0.10 18.00
C LEU A 4 -35.24 -1.19 17.19
N TYR A 5 -35.93 -2.29 16.88
CA TYR A 5 -35.38 -3.38 16.08
C TYR A 5 -35.19 -2.95 14.61
N GLU A 6 -36.20 -2.31 14.02
CA GLU A 6 -36.11 -1.76 12.65
C GLU A 6 -35.03 -0.68 12.54
N LEU A 7 -34.94 0.21 13.54
CA LEU A 7 -33.89 1.23 13.58
C LEU A 7 -32.49 0.61 13.65
N ASN A 8 -32.32 -0.49 14.39
CA ASN A 8 -31.04 -1.19 14.43
C ASN A 8 -30.67 -1.82 13.08
N ILE A 9 -31.63 -2.30 12.29
CA ILE A 9 -31.35 -2.78 10.94
C ILE A 9 -30.79 -1.64 10.07
N GLU A 10 -31.41 -0.46 10.15
CA GLU A 10 -30.95 0.74 9.44
C GLU A 10 -29.56 1.17 9.89
N PHE A 11 -29.23 1.08 11.19
CA PHE A 11 -27.86 1.33 11.65
C PHE A 11 -26.87 0.27 11.16
N PHE A 12 -27.25 -1.01 11.24
CA PHE A 12 -26.38 -2.12 10.86
C PHE A 12 -25.95 -2.04 9.39
N LYS A 13 -26.84 -1.56 8.51
CA LYS A 13 -26.58 -1.31 7.09
C LYS A 13 -25.34 -0.45 6.82
N PHE A 14 -25.03 0.52 7.70
CA PHE A 14 -23.89 1.44 7.54
C PHE A 14 -22.62 0.98 8.26
N VAL A 15 -22.65 -0.19 8.93
CA VAL A 15 -21.48 -0.72 9.63
C VAL A 15 -20.47 -1.28 8.63
N HIS A 16 -19.30 -0.63 8.54
CA HIS A 16 -18.26 -1.01 7.59
C HIS A 16 -17.69 -2.41 7.86
N THR A 17 -17.35 -2.68 9.11
CA THR A 17 -16.81 -3.97 9.59
C THR A 17 -17.69 -4.49 10.73
N PRO A 18 -18.67 -5.35 10.46
CA PRO A 18 -19.66 -5.75 11.47
C PRO A 18 -19.11 -6.73 12.51
N LEU A 19 -18.00 -7.43 12.23
CA LEU A 19 -17.51 -8.51 13.09
C LEU A 19 -17.18 -8.05 14.53
N PRO A 20 -16.41 -6.98 14.80
CA PRO A 20 -16.17 -6.51 16.16
C PRO A 20 -17.47 -6.16 16.90
N LEU A 21 -18.43 -5.54 16.21
CA LEU A 21 -19.72 -5.15 16.78
C LEU A 21 -20.56 -6.36 17.18
N ILE A 22 -20.58 -7.39 16.31
CA ILE A 22 -21.27 -8.65 16.52
C ILE A 22 -20.68 -9.42 17.71
N LEU A 23 -19.34 -9.45 17.83
CA LEU A 23 -18.66 -10.20 18.88
C LEU A 23 -18.79 -9.55 20.26
N THR A 24 -18.97 -8.23 20.32
CA THR A 24 -19.03 -7.47 21.58
C THR A 24 -20.44 -7.24 22.10
N ASN A 25 -21.49 -7.50 21.30
CA ASN A 25 -22.86 -7.17 21.67
C ASN A 25 -23.91 -8.16 21.14
N ARG A 26 -24.73 -8.72 22.04
CA ARG A 26 -25.76 -9.73 21.72
C ARG A 26 -26.92 -9.20 20.86
N GLN A 27 -27.30 -7.93 21.01
CA GLN A 27 -28.33 -7.31 20.20
C GLN A 27 -27.87 -7.20 18.75
N TRP A 28 -26.63 -6.74 18.52
CA TRP A 28 -26.02 -6.68 17.18
C TRP A 28 -25.76 -8.07 16.60
N TYR A 29 -25.40 -9.05 17.43
CA TYR A 29 -25.37 -10.44 17.00
C TYR A 29 -26.72 -10.90 16.46
N THR A 30 -27.82 -10.61 17.15
CA THR A 30 -29.18 -10.97 16.71
C THR A 30 -29.54 -10.29 15.39
N ILE A 31 -29.29 -8.98 15.27
CA ILE A 31 -29.51 -8.24 14.01
C ILE A 31 -28.68 -8.81 12.86
N SER A 32 -27.44 -9.23 13.11
CA SER A 32 -26.58 -9.82 12.07
C SER A 32 -27.05 -11.16 11.52
N LYS A 33 -28.01 -11.82 12.17
CA LYS A 33 -28.63 -13.07 11.72
C LYS A 33 -29.92 -12.83 10.94
N ASP A 34 -30.48 -11.62 11.00
CA ASP A 34 -31.69 -11.26 10.29
C ASP A 34 -31.47 -11.25 8.76
N PRO A 35 -32.28 -11.99 7.97
CA PRO A 35 -32.11 -12.05 6.52
C PRO A 35 -32.25 -10.69 5.81
N HIS A 36 -33.15 -9.82 6.28
CA HIS A 36 -33.36 -8.50 5.70
C HIS A 36 -32.21 -7.57 6.05
N ALA A 37 -31.68 -7.63 7.28
CA ALA A 37 -30.50 -6.86 7.67
C ALA A 37 -29.26 -7.26 6.84
N ARG A 38 -29.05 -8.56 6.62
CA ARG A 38 -27.98 -9.07 5.74
C ARG A 38 -28.14 -8.57 4.30
N ALA A 39 -29.37 -8.63 3.76
CA ALA A 39 -29.65 -8.17 2.41
C ALA A 39 -29.44 -6.66 2.24
N GLU A 40 -29.94 -5.84 3.18
CA GLU A 40 -29.71 -4.38 3.19
C GLU A 40 -28.22 -4.05 3.30
N TRP A 41 -27.50 -4.71 4.20
CA TRP A 41 -26.07 -4.50 4.36
C TRP A 41 -25.29 -4.84 3.09
N LEU A 42 -25.59 -5.97 2.43
CA LEU A 42 -24.95 -6.35 1.17
C LEU A 42 -25.25 -5.35 0.05
N ILE A 43 -26.51 -4.96 -0.13
CA ILE A 43 -26.92 -4.01 -1.17
C ILE A 43 -26.29 -2.64 -0.93
N ASN A 44 -26.25 -2.19 0.33
CA ASN A 44 -25.63 -0.91 0.69
C ASN A 44 -24.12 -0.92 0.48
N LYS A 45 -23.45 -2.03 0.82
CA LYS A 45 -21.99 -2.13 0.76
C LYS A 45 -21.46 -2.43 -0.64
N TYR A 46 -22.17 -3.23 -1.43
CA TYR A 46 -21.68 -3.77 -2.69
C TYR A 46 -22.58 -3.46 -3.89
N GLY A 47 -23.70 -2.77 -3.70
CA GLY A 47 -24.67 -2.52 -4.76
C GLY A 47 -25.55 -3.73 -5.07
N ARG A 48 -26.63 -3.49 -5.82
CA ARG A 48 -27.59 -4.55 -6.22
C ARG A 48 -26.99 -5.54 -7.23
N SER A 49 -26.04 -5.07 -8.03
CA SER A 49 -25.32 -5.79 -9.08
C SER A 49 -24.45 -6.93 -8.54
N HIS A 50 -23.79 -6.72 -7.40
CA HIS A 50 -22.84 -7.70 -6.83
C HIS A 50 -23.27 -8.29 -5.49
N ALA A 51 -24.41 -7.90 -4.94
CA ALA A 51 -24.90 -8.40 -3.65
C ALA A 51 -24.97 -9.95 -3.58
N LEU A 52 -25.48 -10.60 -4.62
CA LEU A 52 -25.58 -12.08 -4.67
C LEU A 52 -24.21 -12.76 -4.74
N PHE A 53 -23.27 -12.19 -5.49
CA PHE A 53 -21.88 -12.65 -5.53
C PHE A 53 -21.23 -12.60 -4.15
N HIS A 54 -21.36 -11.47 -3.45
CA HIS A 54 -20.82 -11.32 -2.10
C HIS A 54 -21.54 -12.21 -1.08
N ALA A 55 -22.86 -12.41 -1.21
CA ALA A 55 -23.61 -13.32 -0.34
C ALA A 55 -23.05 -14.75 -0.39
N VAL A 56 -22.82 -15.28 -1.60
CA VAL A 56 -22.24 -16.62 -1.80
C VAL A 56 -20.80 -16.67 -1.32
N ARG A 57 -19.98 -15.65 -1.61
CA ARG A 57 -18.57 -15.58 -1.17
C ARG A 57 -18.38 -15.55 0.35
N LEU A 58 -19.32 -14.98 1.09
CA LEU A 58 -19.29 -14.97 2.56
C LEU A 58 -19.58 -16.36 3.16
N GLY A 59 -20.07 -17.29 2.35
CA GLY A 59 -20.17 -18.71 2.68
C GLY A 59 -21.39 -19.09 3.53
N ASN A 60 -21.39 -20.34 3.97
CA ASN A 60 -22.56 -21.05 4.49
C ASN A 60 -23.12 -20.48 5.80
N SER A 61 -22.28 -19.79 6.58
CA SER A 61 -22.70 -19.11 7.81
C SER A 61 -23.48 -17.82 7.54
N PHE A 62 -23.43 -17.32 6.30
CA PHE A 62 -24.01 -16.06 5.86
C PHE A 62 -25.21 -16.25 4.92
N ILE A 63 -25.10 -17.07 3.88
CA ILE A 63 -26.17 -17.21 2.88
C ILE A 63 -27.19 -18.28 3.30
N THR A 64 -28.48 -17.92 3.29
CA THR A 64 -29.61 -18.82 3.53
C THR A 64 -30.67 -18.63 2.44
N PRO A 65 -31.66 -19.54 2.29
CA PRO A 65 -32.75 -19.34 1.34
C PRO A 65 -33.52 -18.04 1.58
N GLU A 66 -33.68 -17.66 2.85
CA GLU A 66 -34.36 -16.42 3.26
C GLU A 66 -33.54 -15.19 2.89
N VAL A 67 -32.21 -15.23 3.01
CA VAL A 67 -31.33 -14.13 2.55
C VAL A 67 -31.43 -13.96 1.04
N ILE A 68 -31.45 -15.05 0.26
CA ILE A 68 -31.67 -14.98 -1.19
C ILE A 68 -33.02 -14.32 -1.48
N GLN A 69 -34.08 -14.77 -0.81
CA GLN A 69 -35.41 -14.19 -0.99
C GLN A 69 -35.44 -12.70 -0.65
N ALA A 70 -34.81 -12.32 0.46
CA ALA A 70 -34.69 -10.92 0.89
C ALA A 70 -33.93 -10.08 -0.16
N LEU A 71 -32.81 -10.58 -0.68
CA LEU A 71 -32.04 -9.93 -1.73
C LEU A 71 -32.86 -9.72 -3.01
N LEU A 72 -33.54 -10.78 -3.49
CA LEU A 72 -34.37 -10.70 -4.69
C LEU A 72 -35.56 -9.76 -4.50
N SER A 73 -36.22 -9.78 -3.34
CA SER A 73 -37.30 -8.84 -3.01
C SER A 73 -36.84 -7.38 -2.99
N LYS A 74 -35.55 -7.15 -2.70
CA LYS A 74 -34.89 -5.84 -2.72
C LYS A 74 -34.21 -5.52 -4.06
N LYS A 75 -34.57 -6.27 -5.11
CA LYS A 75 -34.12 -6.08 -6.49
C LYS A 75 -32.62 -6.31 -6.70
N ALA A 76 -32.00 -7.20 -5.93
CA ALA A 76 -30.67 -7.70 -6.28
C ALA A 76 -30.71 -8.35 -7.67
N ILE A 77 -29.69 -8.12 -8.49
CA ILE A 77 -29.69 -8.51 -9.90
C ILE A 77 -29.12 -9.92 -10.03
N LEU A 78 -29.92 -10.82 -10.57
CA LEU A 78 -29.49 -12.17 -10.91
C LEU A 78 -29.15 -12.22 -12.41
N SER A 79 -27.86 -12.19 -12.74
CA SER A 79 -27.38 -12.21 -14.12
C SER A 79 -27.16 -13.62 -14.66
N ARG A 80 -27.29 -13.80 -15.99
CA ARG A 80 -26.94 -15.08 -16.62
C ARG A 80 -25.48 -15.44 -16.39
N TYR A 81 -24.59 -14.45 -16.47
CA TYR A 81 -23.17 -14.62 -16.18
C TYR A 81 -22.89 -15.11 -14.75
N PHE A 82 -23.63 -14.61 -13.75
CA PHE A 82 -23.53 -15.11 -12.38
C PHE A 82 -23.89 -16.60 -12.30
N ILE A 83 -24.97 -17.01 -12.96
CA ILE A 83 -25.38 -18.42 -13.00
C ILE A 83 -24.34 -19.30 -13.72
N GLN A 84 -23.80 -18.85 -14.85
CA GLN A 84 -22.71 -19.54 -15.56
C GLN A 84 -21.50 -19.73 -14.65
N ARG A 85 -21.03 -18.66 -13.99
CA ARG A 85 -19.89 -18.71 -13.06
C ARG A 85 -20.15 -19.59 -11.84
N LEU A 86 -21.39 -19.63 -11.35
CA LEU A 86 -21.79 -20.53 -10.26
C LEU A 86 -21.70 -22.00 -10.69
N LEU A 87 -22.23 -22.33 -11.88
CA LEU A 87 -22.18 -23.69 -12.43
C LEU A 87 -20.76 -24.18 -12.71
N MET A 88 -19.86 -23.28 -13.10
CA MET A 88 -18.45 -23.62 -13.33
C MET A 88 -17.73 -24.00 -12.03
N HIS A 89 -18.11 -23.41 -10.89
CA HIS A 89 -17.36 -23.47 -9.64
C HIS A 89 -18.10 -24.17 -8.48
N PHE A 90 -19.30 -24.69 -8.71
CA PHE A 90 -20.07 -25.44 -7.72
C PHE A 90 -19.55 -26.88 -7.57
N GLY A 91 -19.57 -27.37 -6.33
CA GLY A 91 -19.19 -28.74 -5.98
C GLY A 91 -17.71 -28.89 -5.66
N ASN A 92 -17.39 -29.89 -4.85
CA ASN A 92 -16.03 -30.20 -4.45
C ASN A 92 -15.38 -31.12 -5.47
N TYR A 93 -14.07 -30.95 -5.63
CA TYR A 93 -13.28 -31.96 -6.31
C TYR A 93 -13.10 -33.18 -5.40
N ASP A 94 -13.04 -34.36 -6.00
CA ASP A 94 -12.58 -35.57 -5.32
C ASP A 94 -11.07 -35.45 -5.08
N GLU A 95 -10.70 -35.11 -3.85
CA GLU A 95 -9.31 -34.93 -3.42
C GLU A 95 -8.50 -36.20 -3.68
N LYS A 96 -9.07 -37.38 -3.39
CA LYS A 96 -8.36 -38.65 -3.57
C LYS A 96 -8.07 -38.94 -5.04
N LEU A 97 -9.03 -38.63 -5.92
CA LEU A 97 -8.82 -38.73 -7.36
C LEU A 97 -7.74 -37.75 -7.85
N ILE A 98 -7.69 -36.52 -7.29
CA ILE A 98 -6.65 -35.55 -7.64
C ILE A 98 -5.27 -36.03 -7.17
N GLU A 99 -5.15 -36.52 -5.94
CA GLU A 99 -3.93 -37.10 -5.39
C GLU A 99 -3.42 -38.24 -6.28
N LEU A 100 -4.28 -39.20 -6.60
CA LEU A 100 -3.93 -40.33 -7.47
C LEU A 100 -3.50 -39.85 -8.85
N LYS A 101 -4.17 -38.84 -9.43
CA LYS A 101 -3.74 -38.24 -10.70
C LYS A 101 -2.37 -37.57 -10.58
N ILE A 102 -2.06 -36.91 -9.47
CA ILE A 102 -0.73 -36.35 -9.24
C ILE A 102 0.31 -37.47 -9.17
N GLU A 103 0.11 -38.48 -8.32
CA GLU A 103 1.03 -39.61 -8.13
C GLU A 103 1.36 -40.31 -9.46
N HIS A 104 0.35 -40.60 -10.29
CA HIS A 104 0.56 -41.28 -11.57
C HIS A 104 1.25 -40.40 -12.61
N ASN A 105 1.08 -39.07 -12.59
CA ASN A 105 1.74 -38.16 -13.51
C ASN A 105 3.14 -37.74 -13.03
N VAL A 106 3.43 -37.78 -11.72
CA VAL A 106 4.79 -37.61 -11.16
C VAL A 106 5.72 -38.68 -11.74
N ASN A 107 5.22 -39.92 -11.84
CA ASN A 107 5.95 -41.02 -12.47
C ASN A 107 6.16 -40.86 -13.99
N GLN A 108 5.40 -39.96 -14.64
CA GLN A 108 5.47 -39.66 -16.07
C GLN A 108 6.20 -38.33 -16.38
N VAL A 109 6.74 -37.64 -15.37
CA VAL A 109 7.49 -36.37 -15.50
C VAL A 109 6.67 -35.23 -16.15
N ASP A 110 5.34 -35.25 -16.02
CA ASP A 110 4.45 -34.20 -16.55
C ASP A 110 4.17 -33.12 -15.48
N PHE A 111 5.17 -32.26 -15.26
CA PHE A 111 5.15 -31.22 -14.23
C PHE A 111 4.03 -30.18 -14.41
N ASP A 112 3.65 -29.86 -15.65
CA ASP A 112 2.57 -28.90 -15.93
C ASP A 112 1.21 -29.50 -15.55
N ARG A 113 1.00 -30.78 -15.85
CA ARG A 113 -0.23 -31.48 -15.49
C ARG A 113 -0.36 -31.70 -13.98
N ILE A 114 0.75 -31.99 -13.30
CA ILE A 114 0.82 -32.04 -11.83
C ILE A 114 0.42 -30.69 -11.23
N ARG A 115 0.97 -29.59 -11.74
CA ARG A 115 0.62 -28.23 -11.29
C ARG A 115 -0.85 -27.93 -11.51
N ALA A 116 -1.42 -28.33 -12.64
CA ALA A 116 -2.85 -28.17 -12.91
C ALA A 116 -3.73 -28.97 -11.92
N PHE A 117 -3.30 -30.17 -11.50
CA PHE A 117 -4.00 -30.96 -10.49
C PHE A 117 -3.86 -30.38 -9.08
N GLN A 118 -2.67 -29.94 -8.69
CA GLN A 118 -2.44 -29.25 -7.41
C GLN A 118 -3.28 -27.98 -7.31
N LYS A 119 -3.39 -27.21 -8.40
CA LYS A 119 -4.31 -26.07 -8.45
C LYS A 119 -5.73 -26.50 -8.12
N LYS A 120 -6.22 -27.64 -8.60
CA LYS A 120 -7.60 -28.14 -8.32
C LYS A 120 -7.85 -28.47 -6.85
N LEU A 121 -6.83 -28.70 -6.03
CA LEU A 121 -7.00 -28.80 -4.57
C LEU A 121 -7.45 -27.47 -3.94
N GLN A 122 -7.19 -26.33 -4.58
CA GLN A 122 -7.76 -25.06 -4.13
C GLN A 122 -9.25 -25.00 -4.49
N SER A 123 -10.09 -25.00 -3.47
CA SER A 123 -11.55 -24.89 -3.57
C SER A 123 -11.97 -23.58 -4.24
N PRO A 124 -12.73 -23.63 -5.35
CA PRO A 124 -13.35 -22.44 -5.93
C PRO A 124 -14.30 -21.72 -4.96
N TRP A 125 -14.54 -20.43 -5.19
CA TRP A 125 -15.32 -19.54 -4.32
C TRP A 125 -16.75 -20.01 -4.00
N ALA A 126 -17.32 -20.87 -4.85
CA ALA A 126 -18.68 -21.40 -4.70
C ALA A 126 -18.72 -22.93 -4.47
N SER A 127 -17.57 -23.59 -4.28
CA SER A 127 -17.51 -25.06 -4.23
C SER A 127 -18.27 -25.64 -3.04
N ASN A 128 -18.18 -24.97 -1.89
CA ASN A 128 -18.77 -25.38 -0.63
C ASN A 128 -20.22 -24.91 -0.45
N LEU A 129 -20.84 -24.33 -1.48
CA LEU A 129 -22.21 -23.83 -1.39
C LEU A 129 -23.18 -24.98 -1.09
N PRO A 130 -24.12 -24.85 -0.14
CA PRO A 130 -25.05 -25.92 0.17
C PRO A 130 -26.00 -26.14 -1.01
N LEU A 131 -26.30 -27.42 -1.30
CA LEU A 131 -27.18 -27.78 -2.42
C LEU A 131 -28.52 -27.02 -2.41
N PRO A 132 -29.24 -26.84 -1.27
CA PRO A 132 -30.49 -26.06 -1.27
C PRO A 132 -30.32 -24.61 -1.72
N ILE A 133 -29.19 -23.98 -1.37
CA ILE A 133 -28.87 -22.60 -1.76
C ILE A 133 -28.58 -22.54 -3.26
N PHE A 134 -27.75 -23.47 -3.74
CA PHE A 134 -27.45 -23.62 -5.16
C PHE A 134 -28.72 -23.84 -5.98
N THR A 135 -29.55 -24.82 -5.62
CA THR A 135 -30.81 -25.12 -6.30
C THR A 135 -31.73 -23.90 -6.31
N LYS A 136 -31.86 -23.17 -5.20
CA LYS A 136 -32.66 -21.94 -5.18
C LYS A 136 -32.14 -20.90 -6.17
N LEU A 137 -30.83 -20.61 -6.17
CA LEU A 137 -30.25 -19.63 -7.10
C LEU A 137 -30.45 -20.02 -8.57
N ILE A 138 -30.28 -21.30 -8.91
CA ILE A 138 -30.51 -21.80 -10.27
C ILE A 138 -31.99 -21.67 -10.66
N THR A 139 -32.92 -22.14 -9.82
CA THR A 139 -34.36 -22.09 -10.09
C THR A 139 -34.86 -20.65 -10.26
N GLU A 140 -34.45 -19.74 -9.37
CA GLU A 140 -34.78 -18.31 -9.50
C GLU A 140 -34.14 -17.71 -10.76
N GLY A 141 -32.94 -18.18 -11.15
CA GLY A 141 -32.25 -17.78 -12.39
C GLY A 141 -33.06 -18.07 -13.64
N TYR A 142 -33.52 -19.32 -13.80
CA TYR A 142 -34.39 -19.72 -14.91
C TYR A 142 -35.72 -18.96 -14.93
N SER A 143 -36.31 -18.75 -13.74
CA SER A 143 -37.58 -18.02 -13.61
C SER A 143 -37.45 -16.54 -13.97
N ILE A 144 -36.48 -15.83 -13.40
CA ILE A 144 -36.29 -14.38 -13.55
C ILE A 144 -35.82 -14.02 -14.96
N LEU A 145 -34.90 -14.80 -15.53
CA LEU A 145 -34.37 -14.52 -16.87
C LEU A 145 -35.33 -14.96 -17.98
N ASN A 146 -36.38 -15.72 -17.63
CA ASN A 146 -37.38 -16.26 -18.56
C ASN A 146 -36.73 -16.92 -19.79
N ASP A 147 -35.67 -17.69 -19.55
CA ASP A 147 -34.84 -18.32 -20.57
C ASP A 147 -34.89 -19.84 -20.36
N GLN A 148 -35.71 -20.53 -21.16
CA GLN A 148 -35.95 -21.97 -21.02
C GLN A 148 -34.70 -22.82 -21.36
N GLU A 149 -33.80 -22.29 -22.18
CA GLU A 149 -32.57 -22.98 -22.61
C GLU A 149 -31.31 -22.47 -21.93
N LEU A 150 -31.40 -21.42 -21.10
CA LEU A 150 -30.33 -20.66 -20.43
C LEU A 150 -28.94 -21.23 -20.75
N ALA A 151 -28.24 -20.61 -21.70
CA ALA A 151 -26.95 -21.08 -22.22
C ALA A 151 -25.86 -21.10 -21.12
N THR A 152 -25.88 -22.16 -20.31
CA THR A 152 -25.15 -22.27 -19.04
C THR A 152 -23.81 -22.96 -19.18
N LYS A 153 -23.55 -23.60 -20.33
CA LYS A 153 -22.26 -24.20 -20.71
C LYS A 153 -21.34 -23.22 -21.46
N GLY A 154 -21.68 -21.93 -21.45
CA GLY A 154 -20.88 -20.86 -22.06
C GLY A 154 -20.46 -19.80 -21.04
N ASN A 155 -19.89 -18.71 -21.56
CA ASN A 155 -19.34 -17.62 -20.77
C ASN A 155 -19.72 -16.27 -21.40
N ASP A 156 -20.61 -15.52 -20.75
CA ASP A 156 -21.09 -14.25 -21.27
C ASP A 156 -19.99 -13.19 -21.40
N MET A 157 -18.93 -13.25 -20.57
CA MET A 157 -17.76 -12.38 -20.74
C MET A 157 -16.98 -12.70 -22.02
N GLU A 158 -16.86 -13.99 -22.37
CA GLU A 158 -16.24 -14.39 -23.64
C GLU A 158 -17.13 -14.04 -24.84
N LEU A 159 -18.44 -14.26 -24.74
CA LEU A 159 -19.38 -13.83 -25.77
C LEU A 159 -19.29 -12.31 -25.98
N PHE A 160 -19.29 -11.53 -24.90
CA PHE A 160 -19.11 -10.09 -24.94
C PHE A 160 -17.76 -9.71 -25.58
N HIS A 161 -16.69 -10.43 -25.28
CA HIS A 161 -15.38 -10.21 -25.91
C HIS A 161 -15.45 -10.33 -27.43
N PHE A 162 -16.13 -11.34 -27.98
CA PHE A 162 -16.27 -11.48 -29.43
C PHE A 162 -17.24 -10.45 -30.04
N LEU A 163 -18.37 -10.21 -29.37
CA LEU A 163 -19.36 -9.24 -29.84
C LEU A 163 -18.79 -7.81 -29.90
N SER A 164 -17.99 -7.44 -28.89
CA SER A 164 -17.31 -6.13 -28.79
C SER A 164 -16.03 -6.03 -29.62
N ALA A 165 -15.75 -7.01 -30.48
CA ALA A 165 -14.58 -7.06 -31.34
C ALA A 165 -13.22 -7.09 -30.60
N GLY A 166 -13.22 -7.73 -29.43
CA GLY A 166 -12.06 -7.99 -28.59
C GLY A 166 -10.83 -8.56 -29.31
N PRO A 167 -10.96 -9.54 -30.23
CA PRO A 167 -9.81 -10.07 -30.97
C PRO A 167 -9.28 -9.16 -32.09
N LEU A 168 -10.06 -8.17 -32.53
CA LEU A 168 -9.66 -7.29 -33.63
C LEU A 168 -8.77 -6.16 -33.11
N VAL A 169 -7.91 -5.62 -33.98
CA VAL A 169 -7.17 -4.39 -33.68
C VAL A 169 -8.12 -3.19 -33.55
N ILE A 170 -7.71 -2.18 -32.78
CA ILE A 170 -8.59 -1.08 -32.36
C ILE A 170 -9.25 -0.33 -33.51
N ASN A 171 -8.60 -0.24 -34.68
CA ASN A 171 -9.14 0.48 -35.84
C ASN A 171 -10.35 -0.21 -36.49
N PHE A 172 -10.44 -1.55 -36.41
CA PHE A 172 -11.55 -2.32 -36.99
C PHE A 172 -12.65 -2.65 -35.96
N ALA A 173 -12.34 -2.50 -34.68
CA ALA A 173 -13.26 -2.85 -33.61
C ALA A 173 -14.56 -2.02 -33.58
N PRO A 174 -14.56 -0.69 -33.82
CA PRO A 174 -15.78 0.11 -33.83
C PRO A 174 -16.84 -0.39 -34.81
N GLN A 175 -16.44 -0.69 -36.06
CA GLN A 175 -17.37 -1.16 -37.08
C GLN A 175 -18.01 -2.49 -36.68
N LYS A 176 -17.20 -3.43 -36.18
CA LYS A 176 -17.69 -4.76 -35.79
C LYS A 176 -18.57 -4.71 -34.53
N LEU A 177 -18.23 -3.86 -33.56
CA LEU A 177 -19.07 -3.64 -32.38
C LEU A 177 -20.44 -3.09 -32.77
N LEU A 178 -20.48 -2.09 -33.66
CA LEU A 178 -21.73 -1.49 -34.14
C LEU A 178 -22.60 -2.49 -34.93
N GLN A 179 -21.98 -3.37 -35.72
CA GLN A 179 -22.70 -4.47 -36.39
C GLN A 179 -23.40 -5.41 -35.39
N ASN A 180 -22.78 -5.62 -34.23
CA ASN A 180 -23.23 -6.55 -33.19
C ASN A 180 -24.01 -5.85 -32.05
N ILE A 181 -24.41 -4.58 -32.22
CA ILE A 181 -24.92 -3.77 -31.11
C ILE A 181 -26.24 -4.31 -30.55
N ASN A 182 -27.07 -4.94 -31.38
CA ASN A 182 -28.33 -5.53 -30.96
C ASN A 182 -28.10 -6.75 -30.08
N GLU A 183 -27.13 -7.60 -30.44
CA GLU A 183 -26.72 -8.76 -29.64
C GLU A 183 -26.07 -8.33 -28.32
N ILE A 184 -25.26 -7.26 -28.33
CA ILE A 184 -24.70 -6.67 -27.11
C ILE A 184 -25.81 -6.14 -26.21
N LYS A 185 -26.79 -5.45 -26.78
CA LYS A 185 -27.94 -4.92 -26.05
C LYS A 185 -28.78 -6.05 -25.44
N ASP A 186 -29.04 -7.13 -26.17
CA ASP A 186 -29.72 -8.31 -25.63
C ASP A 186 -28.94 -8.89 -24.43
N LEU A 187 -27.63 -9.05 -24.58
CA LEU A 187 -26.76 -9.58 -23.53
C LEU A 187 -26.79 -8.71 -22.26
N ILE A 188 -26.67 -7.39 -22.38
CA ILE A 188 -26.70 -6.48 -21.23
C ILE A 188 -28.11 -6.36 -20.65
N ILE A 189 -29.12 -6.03 -21.47
CA ILE A 189 -30.46 -5.67 -20.98
C ILE A 189 -31.29 -6.90 -20.62
N ASN A 190 -31.35 -7.91 -21.50
CA ASN A 190 -32.24 -9.06 -21.31
C ASN A 190 -31.54 -10.15 -20.49
N LYS A 191 -30.26 -10.41 -20.74
CA LYS A 191 -29.49 -11.41 -19.98
C LYS A 191 -28.82 -10.84 -18.73
N LYS A 192 -29.01 -9.54 -18.47
CA LYS A 192 -28.53 -8.81 -17.29
C LYS A 192 -27.02 -8.93 -17.13
N PHE A 193 -26.25 -8.99 -18.22
CA PHE A 193 -24.81 -9.21 -18.16
C PHE A 193 -24.10 -8.17 -17.30
N ILE A 194 -23.49 -8.62 -16.21
CA ILE A 194 -22.73 -7.82 -15.26
C ILE A 194 -21.42 -8.58 -15.00
N PRO A 195 -20.24 -8.02 -15.32
CA PRO A 195 -18.97 -8.62 -14.92
C PRO A 195 -18.90 -8.76 -13.39
N PHE A 196 -18.18 -9.77 -12.92
CA PHE A 196 -17.90 -9.90 -11.50
C PHE A 196 -17.03 -8.71 -11.04
N PRO A 197 -17.10 -8.33 -9.74
CA PRO A 197 -16.40 -7.15 -9.28
C PRO A 197 -14.89 -7.30 -9.43
N PRO A 198 -14.14 -6.19 -9.60
CA PRO A 198 -12.69 -6.22 -9.58
C PRO A 198 -12.18 -6.76 -8.25
N ARG A 199 -11.09 -7.51 -8.31
CA ARG A 199 -10.40 -7.97 -7.11
C ARG A 199 -9.89 -6.76 -6.31
N PRO A 200 -10.16 -6.69 -4.99
CA PRO A 200 -9.59 -5.66 -4.14
C PRO A 200 -8.06 -5.66 -4.24
N LYS A 201 -7.48 -4.47 -4.41
CA LYS A 201 -6.02 -4.29 -4.36
C LYS A 201 -5.56 -4.67 -2.95
N PRO A 202 -4.66 -5.65 -2.80
CA PRO A 202 -4.13 -6.01 -1.50
C PRO A 202 -3.22 -4.88 -1.03
N THR A 203 -3.25 -4.55 0.26
CA THR A 203 -2.24 -3.67 0.85
C THR A 203 -0.87 -4.29 0.62
N TYR A 204 0.07 -3.53 0.06
CA TYR A 204 1.44 -4.03 -0.10
C TYR A 204 2.07 -4.38 1.22
N GLU A 205 2.66 -5.56 1.26
CA GLU A 205 3.51 -6.02 2.34
C GLU A 205 4.74 -6.66 1.70
N ASP A 206 5.94 -6.29 2.13
CA ASP A 206 7.17 -6.92 1.63
C ASP A 206 7.41 -8.26 2.34
N THR A 207 6.47 -9.19 2.13
CA THR A 207 6.48 -10.53 2.70
C THR A 207 6.50 -11.58 1.62
N VAL A 208 7.06 -12.75 1.93
CA VAL A 208 7.04 -13.92 1.05
C VAL A 208 5.60 -14.26 0.63
N HIS A 209 4.65 -14.18 1.57
CA HIS A 209 3.23 -14.44 1.33
C HIS A 209 2.61 -13.46 0.33
N TYR A 210 2.86 -12.15 0.48
CA TYR A 210 2.33 -11.15 -0.44
C TYR A 210 2.94 -11.32 -1.84
N ILE A 211 4.25 -11.54 -1.95
CA ILE A 211 4.90 -11.75 -3.25
C ILE A 211 4.33 -13.01 -3.93
N GLN A 212 4.22 -14.12 -3.20
CA GLN A 212 3.62 -15.35 -3.71
C GLN A 212 2.16 -15.12 -4.13
N LEU A 213 1.39 -14.35 -3.36
CA LEU A 213 0.03 -13.96 -3.71
C LEU A 213 0.01 -13.17 -5.03
N MET A 214 0.86 -12.14 -5.18
CA MET A 214 0.89 -11.32 -6.39
C MET A 214 1.38 -12.10 -7.61
N GLN A 215 2.37 -12.98 -7.45
CA GLN A 215 2.82 -13.91 -8.50
C GLN A 215 1.72 -14.90 -8.90
N ALA A 216 1.01 -15.46 -7.93
CA ALA A 216 -0.13 -16.34 -8.19
C ALA A 216 -1.22 -15.62 -8.97
N ARG A 217 -1.50 -14.35 -8.64
CA ARG A 217 -2.47 -13.51 -9.36
C ARG A 217 -2.02 -13.19 -10.79
N ALA A 218 -0.72 -13.05 -11.04
CA ALA A 218 -0.17 -12.75 -12.37
C ALA A 218 -0.28 -13.94 -13.34
N HIS A 219 -0.20 -15.17 -12.82
CA HIS A 219 -0.26 -16.41 -13.59
C HIS A 219 -1.56 -17.19 -13.37
N GLU A 220 -2.60 -16.50 -12.92
CA GLU A 220 -3.89 -17.11 -12.64
C GLU A 220 -4.62 -17.53 -13.93
N GLU A 221 -5.24 -18.70 -13.90
CA GLU A 221 -6.09 -19.17 -14.98
C GLU A 221 -7.46 -18.49 -14.91
N TYR A 222 -8.05 -18.22 -16.08
CA TYR A 222 -9.40 -17.69 -16.17
C TYR A 222 -10.41 -18.83 -16.32
N PRO A 223 -11.52 -18.85 -15.56
CA PRO A 223 -11.90 -17.86 -14.56
C PRO A 223 -11.18 -17.99 -13.20
N PRO A 224 -10.94 -16.86 -12.49
CA PRO A 224 -10.32 -16.85 -11.17
C PRO A 224 -11.06 -17.70 -10.15
N LYS A 225 -10.29 -18.45 -9.33
CA LYS A 225 -10.86 -19.36 -8.33
C LYS A 225 -11.55 -18.65 -7.19
N ASP A 226 -11.06 -17.47 -6.83
CA ASP A 226 -11.71 -16.62 -5.83
C ASP A 226 -12.98 -15.95 -6.36
N GLY A 227 -13.29 -16.11 -7.65
CA GLY A 227 -14.50 -15.59 -8.25
C GLY A 227 -14.48 -14.09 -8.52
N TYR A 228 -13.42 -13.33 -8.22
CA TYR A 228 -13.37 -11.95 -8.73
C TYR A 228 -13.14 -11.95 -10.25
N GLU A 229 -13.40 -10.82 -10.88
CA GLU A 229 -12.96 -10.61 -12.27
C GLU A 229 -11.52 -10.14 -12.29
N ASN A 230 -10.71 -10.69 -13.20
CA ASN A 230 -9.31 -10.28 -13.33
C ASN A 230 -9.20 -9.00 -14.21
N SER A 231 -8.03 -8.38 -14.20
CA SER A 231 -7.78 -7.15 -14.96
C SER A 231 -7.90 -7.34 -16.47
N ARG A 232 -7.53 -8.52 -17.01
CA ARG A 232 -7.59 -8.82 -18.44
C ARG A 232 -9.03 -8.81 -18.95
N GLN A 233 -9.94 -9.45 -18.24
CA GLN A 233 -11.35 -9.50 -18.60
C GLN A 233 -12.04 -8.16 -18.39
N LEU A 234 -11.74 -7.43 -17.33
CA LEU A 234 -12.24 -6.06 -17.15
C LEU A 234 -11.75 -5.12 -18.25
N ASN A 235 -10.56 -5.35 -18.81
CA ASN A 235 -10.05 -4.57 -19.93
C ASN A 235 -10.88 -4.78 -21.21
N VAL A 236 -11.54 -5.94 -21.38
CA VAL A 236 -12.49 -6.16 -22.48
C VAL A 236 -13.68 -5.21 -22.35
N VAL A 237 -14.25 -5.10 -21.14
CA VAL A 237 -15.36 -4.19 -20.84
C VAL A 237 -14.93 -2.73 -21.02
N ALA A 238 -13.78 -2.35 -20.47
CA ALA A 238 -13.23 -1.01 -20.59
C ALA A 238 -13.00 -0.60 -22.06
N ARG A 239 -12.45 -1.51 -22.86
CA ARG A 239 -12.23 -1.28 -24.29
C ARG A 239 -13.55 -1.09 -25.05
N ALA A 240 -14.57 -1.89 -24.77
CA ALA A 240 -15.87 -1.73 -25.39
C ALA A 240 -16.50 -0.37 -25.08
N ILE A 241 -16.37 0.09 -23.83
CA ILE A 241 -16.82 1.44 -23.39
C ILE A 241 -16.05 2.55 -24.12
N LEU A 242 -14.74 2.39 -24.30
CA LEU A 242 -13.94 3.38 -25.02
C LEU A 242 -14.37 3.54 -26.49
N ILE A 243 -14.79 2.44 -27.11
CA ILE A 243 -15.30 2.41 -28.48
C ILE A 243 -16.73 2.97 -28.56
N HIS A 244 -17.62 2.54 -27.66
CA HIS A 244 -19.02 2.95 -27.62
C HIS A 244 -19.44 3.27 -26.17
N PRO A 245 -19.27 4.54 -25.72
CA PRO A 245 -19.51 4.92 -24.32
C PRO A 245 -20.95 4.70 -23.83
N ASP A 246 -21.93 4.76 -24.72
CA ASP A 246 -23.36 4.61 -24.40
C ASP A 246 -23.71 3.22 -23.85
N LEU A 247 -22.83 2.22 -24.00
CA LEU A 247 -22.99 0.92 -23.31
C LEU A 247 -23.15 1.08 -21.79
N VAL A 248 -22.54 2.11 -21.19
CA VAL A 248 -22.71 2.45 -19.76
C VAL A 248 -24.18 2.70 -19.41
N LEU A 249 -24.94 3.34 -20.29
CA LEU A 249 -26.35 3.62 -20.05
C LEU A 249 -27.16 2.33 -19.97
N MET A 250 -26.82 1.32 -20.79
CA MET A 250 -27.46 0.01 -20.77
C MET A 250 -27.22 -0.73 -19.43
N TRP A 251 -26.01 -0.67 -18.89
CA TRP A 251 -25.73 -1.24 -17.55
C TRP A 251 -26.46 -0.50 -16.43
N LYS A 252 -26.53 0.84 -16.52
CA LYS A 252 -27.28 1.63 -15.55
C LYS A 252 -28.79 1.36 -15.61
N GLU A 253 -29.33 1.11 -16.80
CA GLU A 253 -30.75 0.77 -17.00
C GLU A 253 -31.14 -0.50 -16.22
N ILE A 254 -30.26 -1.50 -16.18
CA ILE A 254 -30.52 -2.73 -15.41
C ILE A 254 -30.19 -2.60 -13.91
N GLY A 255 -29.66 -1.46 -13.45
CA GLY A 255 -29.32 -1.19 -12.06
C GLY A 255 -27.86 -1.47 -11.68
N TYR A 256 -26.96 -1.69 -12.64
CA TYR A 256 -25.52 -1.78 -12.41
C TYR A 256 -24.89 -0.38 -12.47
N HIS A 257 -24.97 0.34 -11.35
CA HIS A 257 -24.50 1.72 -11.25
C HIS A 257 -22.99 1.81 -10.95
N GLU A 258 -22.39 0.72 -10.47
CA GLU A 258 -20.99 0.64 -10.08
C GLU A 258 -20.04 0.44 -11.27
N ILE A 259 -20.55 0.15 -12.48
CA ILE A 259 -19.74 -0.07 -13.70
C ILE A 259 -18.65 0.99 -13.89
N CYS A 260 -19.01 2.27 -13.73
CA CYS A 260 -18.04 3.35 -13.91
C CYS A 260 -16.92 3.31 -12.87
N ASN A 261 -17.20 2.87 -11.64
CA ASN A 261 -16.19 2.72 -10.60
C ASN A 261 -15.33 1.48 -10.85
N ASP A 262 -15.94 0.36 -11.22
CA ASP A 262 -15.27 -0.94 -11.37
C ASP A 262 -14.24 -0.95 -12.50
N VAL A 263 -14.50 -0.22 -13.58
CA VAL A 263 -13.56 -0.07 -14.71
C VAL A 263 -12.97 1.34 -14.83
N ASN A 264 -13.07 2.17 -13.79
CA ASN A 264 -12.68 3.59 -13.84
C ASN A 264 -11.23 3.79 -14.31
N GLU A 265 -10.29 3.11 -13.66
CA GLU A 265 -8.87 3.23 -13.96
C GLU A 265 -8.56 2.81 -15.40
N LEU A 266 -9.11 1.66 -15.84
CA LEU A 266 -8.89 1.11 -17.17
C LEU A 266 -9.47 2.00 -18.28
N VAL A 267 -10.69 2.51 -18.10
CA VAL A 267 -11.34 3.39 -19.08
C VAL A 267 -10.60 4.73 -19.16
N MET A 268 -10.31 5.36 -18.03
CA MET A 268 -9.65 6.67 -18.03
C MET A 268 -8.22 6.59 -18.59
N GLN A 269 -7.44 5.57 -18.21
CA GLN A 269 -6.10 5.34 -18.77
C GLN A 269 -6.16 4.99 -20.26
N GLY A 270 -7.10 4.13 -20.67
CA GLY A 270 -7.26 3.75 -22.07
C GLY A 270 -7.66 4.95 -22.95
N ALA A 271 -8.46 5.89 -22.44
CA ALA A 271 -8.77 7.13 -23.14
C ALA A 271 -7.51 7.98 -23.37
N LEU A 272 -6.63 8.06 -22.38
CA LEU A 272 -5.36 8.79 -22.49
C LEU A 272 -4.37 8.07 -23.42
N LEU A 273 -4.31 6.73 -23.41
CA LEU A 273 -3.49 5.95 -24.35
C LEU A 273 -3.93 6.12 -25.81
N ILE A 274 -5.23 6.29 -26.07
CA ILE A 274 -5.73 6.60 -27.41
C ILE A 274 -5.27 7.99 -27.85
N LEU A 275 -5.27 8.96 -26.93
CA LEU A 275 -4.81 10.33 -27.21
C LEU A 275 -3.28 10.40 -27.36
N PHE A 276 -2.55 9.62 -26.57
CA PHE A 276 -1.09 9.57 -26.50
C PHE A 276 -0.59 8.15 -26.75
N PRO A 277 -0.64 7.65 -27.99
CA PRO A 277 -0.16 6.31 -28.32
C PRO A 277 1.34 6.16 -27.97
N PRO A 278 1.77 5.01 -27.41
CA PRO A 278 3.18 4.73 -27.16
C PRO A 278 4.03 4.75 -28.42
N THR A 279 3.44 4.31 -29.54
CA THR A 279 4.02 4.38 -30.88
C THR A 279 3.07 5.18 -31.77
N PRO A 280 3.24 6.51 -31.85
CA PRO A 280 2.37 7.34 -32.67
C PRO A 280 2.42 6.96 -34.15
N PRO A 281 1.27 6.87 -34.83
CA PRO A 281 1.19 6.86 -36.29
C PRO A 281 1.89 8.08 -36.91
N SER A 282 2.31 7.99 -38.18
CA SER A 282 2.99 9.08 -38.88
C SER A 282 2.15 10.35 -39.03
N ASP A 283 0.83 10.21 -39.03
CA ASP A 283 -0.17 11.26 -39.14
C ASP A 283 -0.70 11.73 -37.77
N TRP A 284 -0.15 11.22 -36.67
CA TRP A 284 -0.56 11.63 -35.32
C TRP A 284 -0.04 13.03 -34.99
N GLU A 285 -0.94 13.90 -34.56
CA GLU A 285 -0.64 15.21 -33.99
C GLU A 285 -0.88 15.19 -32.49
N CYS A 286 0.01 15.83 -31.72
CA CYS A 286 -0.12 15.89 -30.28
C CYS A 286 -1.40 16.64 -29.88
N PRO A 287 -2.32 16.01 -29.12
CA PRO A 287 -3.60 16.62 -28.78
C PRO A 287 -3.41 17.78 -27.81
N GLY A 288 -4.04 18.92 -28.11
CA GLY A 288 -4.08 20.06 -27.20
C GLY A 288 -4.99 19.85 -25.98
N VAL A 289 -4.86 20.71 -24.97
CA VAL A 289 -5.63 20.68 -23.72
C VAL A 289 -7.13 20.51 -23.94
N ARG A 290 -7.71 21.27 -24.89
CA ARG A 290 -9.15 21.22 -25.20
C ARG A 290 -9.61 19.83 -25.67
N ALA A 291 -8.80 19.14 -26.49
CA ALA A 291 -9.14 17.81 -26.99
C ALA A 291 -9.17 16.79 -25.85
N ILE A 292 -8.20 16.85 -24.95
CA ILE A 292 -8.12 15.99 -23.76
C ILE A 292 -9.32 16.25 -22.84
N VAL A 293 -9.60 17.53 -22.52
CA VAL A 293 -10.74 17.91 -21.67
C VAL A 293 -12.05 17.44 -22.27
N THR A 294 -12.26 17.63 -23.57
CA THR A 294 -13.48 17.17 -24.26
C THR A 294 -13.64 15.66 -24.14
N ARG A 295 -12.57 14.90 -24.40
CA ARG A 295 -12.62 13.44 -24.36
C ARG A 295 -12.87 12.91 -22.94
N LEU A 296 -12.20 13.47 -21.93
CA LEU A 296 -12.39 13.03 -20.55
C LEU A 296 -13.75 13.44 -20.00
N ASN A 297 -14.27 14.64 -20.34
CA ASN A 297 -15.60 15.07 -19.92
C ASN A 297 -16.70 14.18 -20.48
N GLN A 298 -16.58 13.69 -21.72
CA GLN A 298 -17.53 12.68 -22.26
C GLN A 298 -17.66 11.45 -21.36
N LEU A 299 -16.57 11.01 -20.74
CA LEU A 299 -16.57 9.88 -19.82
C LEU A 299 -17.07 10.29 -18.42
N ILE A 300 -16.66 11.47 -17.95
CA ILE A 300 -17.10 11.99 -16.65
C ILE A 300 -18.61 12.22 -16.62
N ASP A 301 -19.21 12.69 -17.71
CA ASP A 301 -20.66 12.87 -17.85
C ASP A 301 -21.41 11.53 -17.74
N LEU A 302 -20.75 10.42 -18.10
CA LEU A 302 -21.27 9.06 -17.88
C LEU A 302 -21.02 8.54 -16.46
N GLY A 303 -20.30 9.25 -15.60
CA GLY A 303 -20.05 8.89 -14.20
C GLY A 303 -18.65 8.36 -13.90
N PHE A 304 -17.73 8.35 -14.88
CA PHE A 304 -16.32 8.11 -14.61
C PHE A 304 -15.70 9.27 -13.83
N LYS A 305 -14.57 9.02 -13.16
CA LYS A 305 -13.93 10.00 -12.28
C LYS A 305 -12.43 10.11 -12.56
N LEU A 306 -11.99 11.35 -12.78
CA LEU A 306 -10.58 11.70 -12.74
C LEU A 306 -10.13 11.79 -11.28
N THR A 307 -9.79 10.65 -10.68
CA THR A 307 -9.28 10.53 -9.31
C THR A 307 -7.77 10.77 -9.26
N ASP A 308 -7.24 11.03 -8.07
CA ASP A 308 -5.79 11.21 -7.86
C ASP A 308 -4.99 10.00 -8.35
N THR A 309 -5.52 8.79 -8.15
CA THR A 309 -4.92 7.55 -8.65
C THR A 309 -4.92 7.51 -10.18
N VAL A 310 -6.00 7.92 -10.84
CA VAL A 310 -6.05 7.96 -12.32
C VAL A 310 -5.04 8.97 -12.87
N MET A 311 -4.95 10.16 -12.27
CA MET A 311 -4.01 11.20 -12.70
C MET A 311 -2.56 10.76 -12.49
N GLU A 312 -2.25 10.20 -11.32
CA GLU A 312 -0.93 9.68 -11.02
C GLU A 312 -0.51 8.55 -11.97
N GLU A 313 -1.36 7.53 -12.13
CA GLU A 313 -1.04 6.40 -13.01
C GLU A 313 -0.91 6.83 -14.47
N ALA A 314 -1.65 7.87 -14.90
CA ALA A 314 -1.46 8.46 -16.22
C ALA A 314 -0.08 9.09 -16.37
N PHE A 315 0.37 9.89 -15.40
CA PHE A 315 1.74 10.44 -15.44
C PHE A 315 2.80 9.35 -15.38
N HIS A 316 2.58 8.30 -14.59
CA HIS A 316 3.49 7.16 -14.54
C HIS A 316 3.56 6.39 -15.86
N LEU A 317 2.41 6.14 -16.50
CA LEU A 317 2.33 5.46 -17.80
C LEU A 317 3.14 6.21 -18.88
N PHE A 318 3.13 7.53 -18.81
CA PHE A 318 3.87 8.40 -19.73
C PHE A 318 5.18 8.93 -19.14
N GLU A 319 5.75 8.28 -18.12
CA GLU A 319 6.93 8.79 -17.39
C GLU A 319 8.10 9.18 -18.32
N HIS A 320 8.33 8.39 -19.36
CA HIS A 320 9.38 8.62 -20.36
C HIS A 320 9.12 9.79 -21.33
N ARG A 321 7.88 10.30 -21.38
CA ARG A 321 7.43 11.41 -22.25
C ARG A 321 6.89 12.60 -21.47
N LEU A 322 7.09 12.66 -20.15
CA LEU A 322 6.58 13.77 -19.33
C LEU A 322 7.11 15.14 -19.76
N SER A 323 8.33 15.21 -20.30
CA SER A 323 8.88 16.45 -20.87
C SER A 323 8.14 16.94 -22.12
N GLU A 324 7.49 16.04 -22.86
CA GLU A 324 6.77 16.35 -24.09
C GLU A 324 5.29 16.67 -23.79
N ILE A 325 4.63 15.82 -23.00
CA ILE A 325 3.16 15.87 -22.85
C ILE A 325 2.69 16.19 -21.42
N GLY A 326 3.59 16.20 -20.44
CA GLY A 326 3.24 16.34 -19.03
C GLY A 326 2.53 17.65 -18.72
N ASP A 327 3.00 18.78 -19.26
CA ASP A 327 2.35 20.09 -19.02
C ASP A 327 0.97 20.21 -19.67
N ILE A 328 0.78 19.57 -20.82
CA ILE A 328 -0.52 19.54 -21.51
C ILE A 328 -1.50 18.72 -20.69
N LEU A 329 -1.09 17.52 -20.23
CA LEU A 329 -1.88 16.66 -19.35
C LEU A 329 -2.23 17.35 -18.03
N MET A 330 -1.24 17.94 -17.37
CA MET A 330 -1.44 18.67 -16.11
C MET A 330 -2.42 19.82 -16.28
N SER A 331 -2.32 20.57 -17.38
CA SER A 331 -3.26 21.68 -17.67
C SER A 331 -4.67 21.16 -17.95
N ALA A 332 -4.83 20.02 -18.62
CA ALA A 332 -6.14 19.39 -18.82
C ALA A 332 -6.75 18.93 -17.50
N PHE A 333 -5.96 18.30 -16.62
CA PHE A 333 -6.41 17.88 -15.29
C PHE A 333 -6.83 19.08 -14.44
N GLN A 334 -6.06 20.18 -14.49
CA GLN A 334 -6.38 21.45 -13.84
C GLN A 334 -7.77 21.97 -14.25
N VAL A 335 -8.07 21.98 -15.55
CA VAL A 335 -9.36 22.43 -16.09
C VAL A 335 -10.51 21.55 -15.60
N ILE A 336 -10.33 20.23 -15.59
CA ILE A 336 -11.38 19.28 -15.19
C ILE A 336 -11.63 19.32 -13.68
N ARG A 337 -10.56 19.26 -12.88
CA ARG A 337 -10.62 19.22 -11.41
C ARG A 337 -10.97 20.56 -10.79
N LYS A 338 -10.70 21.67 -11.50
CA LYS A 338 -10.78 23.04 -10.97
C LYS A 338 -9.90 23.25 -9.73
N GLU A 339 -8.80 22.52 -9.68
CA GLU A 339 -7.77 22.59 -8.63
C GLU A 339 -6.51 23.27 -9.20
N SER A 340 -5.60 23.76 -8.35
CA SER A 340 -4.32 24.28 -8.83
C SER A 340 -3.40 23.14 -9.29
N LYS A 341 -2.43 23.42 -10.17
CA LYS A 341 -1.42 22.43 -10.58
C LYS A 341 -0.65 21.88 -9.38
N SER A 342 -0.36 22.76 -8.43
CA SER A 342 0.29 22.45 -7.15
C SER A 342 -0.54 21.48 -6.30
N ALA A 343 -1.84 21.74 -6.10
CA ALA A 343 -2.72 20.82 -5.38
C ALA A 343 -2.83 19.44 -6.05
N ILE A 344 -3.00 19.40 -7.38
CA ILE A 344 -3.02 18.14 -8.15
C ILE A 344 -1.69 17.40 -8.00
N SER A 345 -0.57 18.11 -8.10
CA SER A 345 0.77 17.53 -7.99
C SER A 345 1.02 16.96 -6.59
N THR A 346 0.58 17.63 -5.53
CA THR A 346 0.62 17.12 -4.15
C THR A 346 -0.20 15.85 -4.00
N ALA A 347 -1.45 15.83 -4.49
CA ALA A 347 -2.30 14.63 -4.43
C ALA A 347 -1.70 13.46 -5.22
N CYS A 348 -1.15 13.73 -6.42
CA CYS A 348 -0.45 12.74 -7.22
C CYS A 348 0.84 12.26 -6.55
N LEU A 349 1.58 13.12 -5.85
CA LEU A 349 2.80 12.75 -5.13
C LEU A 349 2.50 11.71 -4.05
N ILE A 350 1.40 11.89 -3.30
CA ILE A 350 0.93 10.89 -2.34
C ILE A 350 0.69 9.55 -3.05
N LYS A 351 0.02 9.52 -4.20
CA LYS A 351 -0.20 8.25 -4.92
C LYS A 351 1.08 7.69 -5.54
N ALA A 352 2.03 8.56 -5.89
CA ALA A 352 3.25 8.18 -6.59
C ALA A 352 4.23 7.42 -5.70
N ILE A 353 4.31 7.76 -4.41
CA ILE A 353 5.28 7.16 -3.47
C ILE A 353 4.79 5.86 -2.79
N LYS A 354 3.73 5.25 -3.34
CA LYS A 354 3.15 4.02 -2.79
C LYS A 354 4.17 2.89 -2.69
N PRO A 355 4.07 1.99 -1.69
CA PRO A 355 5.10 1.00 -1.39
C PRO A 355 5.39 0.03 -2.55
N GLU A 356 4.40 -0.25 -3.39
CA GLU A 356 4.52 -1.13 -4.56
C GLU A 356 5.47 -0.60 -5.63
N ARG A 357 5.81 0.71 -5.60
CA ARG A 357 6.57 1.34 -6.67
C ARG A 357 8.07 1.27 -6.43
N SER A 358 8.79 0.75 -7.43
CA SER A 358 10.24 0.54 -7.33
C SER A 358 11.12 1.80 -7.41
N HIS A 359 10.58 2.90 -7.94
CA HIS A 359 11.30 4.17 -8.13
C HIS A 359 12.69 4.02 -8.79
N LYS A 360 12.83 3.09 -9.75
CA LYS A 360 14.05 2.95 -10.57
C LYS A 360 14.29 4.15 -11.49
N LYS A 361 13.27 4.97 -11.72
CA LYS A 361 13.31 6.26 -12.39
C LYS A 361 12.68 7.30 -11.48
N THR A 362 13.20 8.51 -11.55
CA THR A 362 12.78 9.64 -10.70
C THR A 362 12.02 10.70 -11.48
N ASN A 363 11.86 10.53 -12.80
CA ASN A 363 11.24 11.50 -13.70
C ASN A 363 9.84 11.92 -13.25
N LEU A 364 9.03 10.96 -12.78
CA LEU A 364 7.70 11.28 -12.25
C LEU A 364 7.78 12.13 -10.98
N LEU A 365 8.67 11.78 -10.04
CA LEU A 365 8.82 12.51 -8.78
C LEU A 365 9.30 13.94 -9.03
N GLU A 366 10.34 14.09 -9.85
CA GLU A 366 10.87 15.39 -10.28
C GLU A 366 9.78 16.24 -10.96
N PHE A 367 9.06 15.66 -11.92
CA PHE A 367 7.98 16.33 -12.63
C PHE A 367 6.89 16.88 -11.69
N LEU A 368 6.49 16.11 -10.68
CA LEU A 368 5.48 16.51 -9.70
C LEU A 368 6.02 17.58 -8.76
N VAL A 369 7.21 17.38 -8.20
CA VAL A 369 7.85 18.30 -7.24
C VAL A 369 8.07 19.68 -7.84
N ASP A 370 8.52 19.76 -9.10
CA ASP A 370 8.74 21.02 -9.82
C ASP A 370 7.47 21.88 -9.96
N ARG A 371 6.29 21.29 -9.74
CA ARG A 371 4.98 21.95 -9.87
C ARG A 371 4.27 22.18 -8.55
N ILE A 372 4.92 21.86 -7.42
CA ILE A 372 4.39 22.08 -6.07
C ILE A 372 4.98 23.37 -5.50
N ASP A 373 4.12 24.21 -4.90
CA ASP A 373 4.55 25.49 -4.32
C ASP A 373 5.45 25.30 -3.08
N GLN A 374 5.10 24.33 -2.22
CA GLN A 374 5.82 23.96 -1.00
C GLN A 374 6.20 22.46 -1.04
N PRO A 375 7.25 22.09 -1.79
CA PRO A 375 7.58 20.69 -2.05
C PRO A 375 7.97 19.90 -0.80
N GLU A 376 8.66 20.54 0.16
CA GLU A 376 9.04 19.88 1.41
C GLU A 376 7.83 19.50 2.28
N GLU A 377 6.84 20.39 2.40
CA GLU A 377 5.61 20.16 3.18
C GLU A 377 4.71 19.12 2.49
N ALA A 378 4.63 19.16 1.16
CA ALA A 378 3.89 18.17 0.38
C ALA A 378 4.52 16.78 0.51
N LEU A 379 5.85 16.69 0.47
CA LEU A 379 6.57 15.44 0.71
C LEU A 379 6.34 14.93 2.14
N GLU A 380 6.42 15.80 3.15
CA GLU A 380 6.12 15.41 4.53
C GLU A 380 4.69 14.85 4.66
N THR A 381 3.72 15.47 4.00
CA THR A 381 2.32 15.01 3.95
C THR A 381 2.22 13.63 3.31
N ALA A 382 2.95 13.39 2.21
CA ALA A 382 2.99 12.10 1.55
C ALA A 382 3.64 11.02 2.43
N LEU A 383 4.76 11.32 3.07
CA LEU A 383 5.42 10.42 4.01
C LEU A 383 4.50 10.05 5.18
N ASN A 384 3.78 11.03 5.75
CA ASN A 384 2.76 10.80 6.77
C ASN A 384 1.64 9.87 6.30
N PHE A 385 1.18 10.02 5.06
CA PHE A 385 0.10 9.19 4.51
C PHE A 385 0.46 7.69 4.51
N TYR A 386 1.73 7.34 4.29
CA TYR A 386 2.22 5.95 4.37
C TYR A 386 2.81 5.58 5.73
N ASN A 387 2.61 6.41 6.75
CA ASN A 387 3.15 6.23 8.10
C ASN A 387 4.69 6.08 8.10
N VAL A 388 5.41 6.80 7.23
CA VAL A 388 6.87 6.85 7.30
C VAL A 388 7.29 7.65 8.54
N GLY A 389 8.09 7.01 9.38
CA GLY A 389 8.65 7.58 10.61
C GLY A 389 8.81 6.51 11.67
N PHE A 390 9.09 6.95 12.89
CA PHE A 390 9.15 6.08 14.07
C PHE A 390 7.72 5.74 14.51
N LYS A 391 7.37 4.45 14.59
CA LYS A 391 6.02 3.94 14.89
C LYS A 391 5.89 3.37 16.30
N LEU A 392 6.99 2.90 16.88
CA LEU A 392 6.94 2.21 18.17
C LEU A 392 6.94 3.20 19.33
N ASP A 393 6.23 2.85 20.40
CA ASP A 393 6.15 3.69 21.59
C ASP A 393 7.51 3.69 22.29
N VAL A 394 8.16 4.84 22.32
CA VAL A 394 9.45 5.07 22.97
C VAL A 394 9.41 4.71 24.47
N ASN A 395 8.22 4.67 25.06
CA ASN A 395 8.00 4.30 26.46
C ASN A 395 7.76 2.80 26.68
N ASP A 396 7.52 2.03 25.62
CA ASP A 396 7.36 0.58 25.65
C ASP A 396 8.34 -0.07 24.67
N VAL A 397 9.59 -0.22 25.13
CA VAL A 397 10.67 -0.81 24.34
C VAL A 397 10.37 -2.27 23.98
N ASP A 398 9.55 -3.00 24.75
CA ASP A 398 9.19 -4.39 24.44
C ASP A 398 8.18 -4.50 23.27
N SER A 399 7.55 -3.40 22.87
CA SER A 399 6.68 -3.34 21.69
C SER A 399 7.41 -3.73 20.39
N ILE A 400 8.71 -3.44 20.26
CA ILE A 400 9.51 -3.84 19.08
C ILE A 400 9.67 -5.37 19.01
N LYS A 401 9.83 -6.03 20.15
CA LYS A 401 10.05 -7.48 20.24
C LYS A 401 8.76 -8.24 19.93
N THR A 402 7.62 -7.71 20.36
CA THR A 402 6.30 -8.31 20.11
C THR A 402 5.77 -8.03 18.70
N THR A 403 6.36 -7.06 17.99
CA THR A 403 6.01 -6.74 16.60
C THR A 403 6.35 -7.90 15.67
N LYS A 404 5.31 -8.45 15.01
CA LYS A 404 5.43 -9.62 14.13
C LYS A 404 6.31 -9.37 12.91
N ILE A 405 6.18 -8.21 12.27
CA ILE A 405 6.91 -7.83 11.06
C ILE A 405 7.16 -6.32 11.08
N ARG A 406 8.40 -5.92 10.79
CA ARG A 406 8.74 -4.54 10.47
C ARG A 406 9.58 -4.49 9.20
N SER A 407 9.08 -3.77 8.20
CA SER A 407 9.82 -3.42 6.98
C SER A 407 9.74 -1.90 6.77
N LEU A 408 10.42 -1.41 5.74
CA LEU A 408 10.32 -0.04 5.29
C LEU A 408 8.88 0.29 4.88
N SER A 409 8.41 1.47 5.25
CA SER A 409 7.05 1.92 4.96
C SER A 409 6.81 2.20 3.48
N VAL A 410 7.85 2.58 2.74
CA VAL A 410 7.86 2.76 1.28
C VAL A 410 9.18 2.23 0.71
N HIS A 411 9.30 2.12 -0.61
CA HIS A 411 10.48 1.52 -1.23
C HIS A 411 11.77 2.32 -0.95
N SER A 412 12.87 1.61 -0.67
CA SER A 412 14.19 2.17 -0.33
C SER A 412 14.76 3.19 -1.34
N ASN A 413 14.40 3.08 -2.63
CA ASN A 413 14.83 4.01 -3.67
C ASN A 413 14.19 5.39 -3.51
N LEU A 414 13.00 5.49 -2.91
CA LEU A 414 12.43 6.77 -2.54
C LEU A 414 13.27 7.42 -1.43
N TYR A 415 13.64 6.68 -0.39
CA TYR A 415 14.49 7.20 0.69
C TYR A 415 15.84 7.67 0.16
N TYR A 416 16.44 6.91 -0.75
CA TYR A 416 17.66 7.31 -1.44
C TYR A 416 17.48 8.61 -2.23
N TRP A 417 16.40 8.70 -3.02
CA TRP A 417 16.08 9.91 -3.77
C TRP A 417 15.87 11.12 -2.85
N ILE A 418 15.16 10.97 -1.72
CA ILE A 418 14.97 12.04 -0.73
C ILE A 418 16.31 12.48 -0.15
N LEU A 419 17.15 11.53 0.27
CA LEU A 419 18.47 11.80 0.82
C LEU A 419 19.33 12.62 -0.16
N LYS A 420 19.37 12.20 -1.44
CA LYS A 420 20.16 12.88 -2.46
C LYS A 420 19.57 14.22 -2.92
N THR A 421 18.26 14.39 -2.86
CA THR A 421 17.57 15.60 -3.31
C THR A 421 17.57 16.70 -2.23
N TYR A 422 17.32 16.33 -0.97
CA TYR A 422 17.14 17.29 0.13
C TYR A 422 18.34 17.34 1.10
N GLY A 423 19.25 16.37 1.04
CA GLY A 423 20.43 16.30 1.89
C GLY A 423 20.16 15.74 3.29
N SER A 424 21.24 15.49 4.04
CA SER A 424 21.21 14.79 5.33
C SER A 424 20.57 15.55 6.49
N GLU A 425 20.57 16.88 6.42
CA GLU A 425 20.01 17.78 7.45
C GLU A 425 18.53 18.13 7.20
N SER A 426 17.91 17.64 6.12
CA SER A 426 16.49 17.92 5.85
C SER A 426 15.58 17.17 6.82
N ARG A 427 14.50 17.84 7.25
CA ARG A 427 13.45 17.24 8.08
C ARG A 427 12.85 15.97 7.46
N ASN A 428 12.66 15.95 6.14
CA ASN A 428 12.13 14.78 5.44
C ASN A 428 13.13 13.62 5.45
N THR A 429 14.42 13.90 5.25
CA THR A 429 15.48 12.89 5.39
C THR A 429 15.55 12.33 6.81
N GLN A 430 15.45 13.18 7.82
CA GLN A 430 15.40 12.76 9.23
C GLN A 430 14.23 11.81 9.50
N LYS A 431 13.04 12.13 8.97
CA LYS A 431 11.86 11.30 9.09
C LYS A 431 12.00 9.96 8.38
N CYS A 432 12.62 9.93 7.20
CA CYS A 432 12.96 8.67 6.54
C CYS A 432 13.93 7.84 7.40
N PHE A 433 14.92 8.48 8.04
CA PHE A 433 15.87 7.79 8.89
C PHE A 433 15.22 7.14 10.10
N GLU A 434 14.19 7.76 10.68
CA GLU A 434 13.38 7.14 11.75
C GLU A 434 12.76 5.80 11.33
N ASP A 435 12.17 5.72 10.14
CA ASP A 435 11.59 4.47 9.63
C ASP A 435 12.66 3.41 9.33
N ILE A 436 13.80 3.85 8.79
CA ILE A 436 14.94 2.99 8.44
C ILE A 436 15.58 2.41 9.69
N ILE A 437 15.89 3.24 10.69
CA ILE A 437 16.59 2.80 11.90
C ILE A 437 15.72 1.85 12.72
N GLU A 438 14.42 2.13 12.85
CA GLU A 438 13.48 1.23 13.53
C GLU A 438 13.42 -0.13 12.83
N SER A 439 13.35 -0.14 11.49
CA SER A 439 13.36 -1.37 10.71
C SER A 439 14.67 -2.14 10.85
N ARG A 440 15.81 -1.44 10.87
CA ARG A 440 17.14 -2.05 11.00
C ARG A 440 17.36 -2.68 12.38
N ILE A 441 16.90 -2.02 13.44
CA ILE A 441 16.94 -2.57 14.81
C ILE A 441 16.02 -3.78 14.92
N TRP A 442 14.79 -3.70 14.40
CA TRP A 442 13.88 -4.84 14.41
C TRP A 442 14.48 -6.07 13.71
N VAL A 443 15.13 -5.88 12.55
CA VAL A 443 15.84 -6.96 11.84
C VAL A 443 16.87 -7.63 12.75
N ASP A 444 17.69 -6.84 13.45
CA ASP A 444 18.70 -7.38 14.35
C ASP A 444 18.09 -8.20 15.50
N LEU A 445 17.06 -7.67 16.16
CA LEU A 445 16.38 -8.36 17.24
C LEU A 445 15.76 -9.69 16.80
N LYS A 446 15.20 -9.76 15.59
CA LYS A 446 14.68 -11.02 15.05
C LYS A 446 15.75 -12.02 14.63
N LEU A 447 16.94 -11.56 14.24
CA LEU A 447 18.08 -12.44 14.01
C LEU A 447 18.66 -12.96 15.34
N GLN A 448 18.64 -12.16 16.41
CA GLN A 448 19.02 -12.62 17.75
C GLN A 448 18.08 -13.73 18.27
N GLU A 449 16.78 -13.64 17.98
CA GLU A 449 15.78 -14.69 18.30
C GLU A 449 15.96 -15.97 17.45
N SER A 450 16.65 -15.90 16.30
CA SER A 450 16.82 -17.01 15.37
C SER A 450 18.20 -16.98 14.69
N PRO A 451 19.30 -17.26 15.44
CA PRO A 451 20.68 -17.07 14.98
C PRO A 451 21.06 -17.92 13.77
N GLU A 452 20.32 -19.01 13.53
CA GLU A 452 20.54 -19.95 12.41
C GLU A 452 20.15 -19.38 11.04
N ARG A 453 19.42 -18.25 11.01
CA ARG A 453 18.87 -17.67 9.78
C ARG A 453 19.67 -16.43 9.36
N ASP A 454 19.87 -16.28 8.05
CA ASP A 454 20.48 -15.06 7.49
C ASP A 454 19.48 -13.89 7.36
N VAL A 455 18.18 -14.19 7.36
CA VAL A 455 17.09 -13.21 7.18
C VAL A 455 15.95 -13.51 8.17
N PRO A 456 15.34 -12.49 8.80
CA PRO A 456 14.18 -12.67 9.67
C PRO A 456 13.04 -13.45 9.03
N GLU A 457 12.27 -14.18 9.84
CA GLU A 457 11.09 -14.89 9.37
C GLU A 457 10.08 -13.96 8.69
N HIS A 458 9.48 -14.43 7.58
CA HIS A 458 8.51 -13.71 6.75
C HIS A 458 9.02 -12.48 5.98
N LEU A 459 10.25 -12.04 6.22
CA LEU A 459 10.90 -10.98 5.46
C LEU A 459 11.57 -11.55 4.20
N THR A 460 11.54 -10.82 3.09
CA THR A 460 12.20 -11.23 1.84
C THR A 460 13.68 -10.83 1.88
N SER A 461 14.57 -11.57 1.19
CA SER A 461 15.98 -11.17 1.09
C SER A 461 16.15 -9.81 0.40
N CYS A 462 15.23 -9.43 -0.49
CA CYS A 462 15.21 -8.11 -1.13
C CYS A 462 14.88 -7.00 -0.13
N ALA A 463 13.91 -7.23 0.76
CA ALA A 463 13.56 -6.31 1.84
C ALA A 463 14.73 -6.15 2.82
N PHE A 464 15.31 -7.27 3.27
CA PHE A 464 16.46 -7.30 4.16
C PHE A 464 17.62 -6.50 3.57
N ASN A 465 18.02 -6.81 2.34
CA ASN A 465 19.09 -6.08 1.65
C ASN A 465 18.73 -4.60 1.48
N SER A 466 17.47 -4.27 1.20
CA SER A 466 17.01 -2.88 1.07
C SER A 466 17.12 -2.11 2.38
N ILE A 467 16.73 -2.70 3.51
CA ILE A 467 16.82 -2.09 4.85
C ILE A 467 18.28 -1.86 5.22
N CYS A 468 19.14 -2.88 5.08
CA CYS A 468 20.53 -2.79 5.49
C CYS A 468 21.33 -1.84 4.57
N SER A 469 21.15 -1.92 3.25
CA SER A 469 21.83 -1.00 2.31
C SER A 469 21.43 0.45 2.52
N ILE A 470 20.12 0.75 2.63
CA ILE A 470 19.68 2.15 2.77
C ILE A 470 20.09 2.76 4.11
N TYR A 471 20.13 1.95 5.17
CA TYR A 471 20.67 2.38 6.46
C TYR A 471 22.13 2.84 6.34
N LEU A 472 22.98 2.02 5.70
CA LEU A 472 24.39 2.37 5.50
C LEU A 472 24.58 3.59 4.61
N GLU A 473 23.74 3.78 3.59
CA GLU A 473 23.78 4.99 2.76
C GLU A 473 23.44 6.26 3.55
N PHE A 474 22.45 6.19 4.45
CA PHE A 474 22.12 7.30 5.35
C PHE A 474 23.26 7.60 6.33
N CYS A 475 23.90 6.55 6.88
CA CYS A 475 25.08 6.70 7.73
C CYS A 475 26.26 7.33 6.96
N ASN A 476 26.48 6.93 5.70
CA ASN A 476 27.54 7.48 4.84
C ASN A 476 27.35 8.97 4.53
N GLU A 477 26.11 9.42 4.38
CA GLU A 477 25.76 10.83 4.23
C GLU A 477 25.70 11.61 5.56
N LYS A 478 26.09 10.96 6.67
CA LYS A 478 26.19 11.56 8.01
C LYS A 478 24.85 12.13 8.50
N VAL A 479 23.75 11.44 8.21
CA VAL A 479 22.42 11.77 8.75
C VAL A 479 22.47 11.63 10.28
N PRO A 480 22.14 12.68 11.06
CA PRO A 480 22.26 12.63 12.51
C PRO A 480 21.28 11.66 13.18
N PHE A 481 21.76 10.99 14.23
CA PHE A 481 20.95 10.15 15.10
C PHE A 481 20.23 11.02 16.14
N LYS A 482 18.96 10.70 16.42
CA LYS A 482 18.19 11.36 17.48
C LYS A 482 18.30 10.60 18.80
N ARG A 483 18.25 11.34 19.90
CA ARG A 483 18.26 10.77 21.27
C ARG A 483 17.13 9.78 21.51
N SER A 484 15.98 9.96 20.85
CA SER A 484 14.83 9.07 20.95
C SER A 484 15.10 7.65 20.47
N TYR A 485 16.16 7.42 19.68
CA TYR A 485 16.54 6.09 19.21
C TYR A 485 17.30 5.28 20.27
N LEU A 486 17.88 5.97 21.26
CA LEU A 486 18.82 5.41 22.22
C LEU A 486 18.27 4.22 23.02
N PRO A 487 17.00 4.18 23.48
CA PRO A 487 16.44 3.01 24.16
C PRO A 487 16.46 1.74 23.28
N TYR A 488 16.28 1.89 21.97
CA TYR A 488 16.27 0.77 21.04
C TYR A 488 17.67 0.37 20.57
N LEU A 489 18.57 1.34 20.40
CA LEU A 489 19.96 1.10 20.04
C LEU A 489 20.71 0.31 21.12
N GLN A 490 20.31 0.46 22.38
CA GLN A 490 20.83 -0.34 23.50
C GLN A 490 20.52 -1.84 23.38
N LEU A 491 19.48 -2.21 22.62
CA LEU A 491 19.10 -3.61 22.39
C LEU A 491 19.78 -4.23 21.17
N ALA A 492 20.36 -3.41 20.29
CA ALA A 492 21.04 -3.90 19.10
C ALA A 492 22.35 -4.59 19.50
N ASP A 493 22.62 -5.75 18.91
CA ASP A 493 23.88 -6.48 19.08
C ASP A 493 24.77 -6.36 17.83
N ASN A 494 24.19 -6.12 16.65
CA ASN A 494 24.96 -5.95 15.43
C ASN A 494 25.75 -4.63 15.39
N ASP A 495 27.09 -4.75 15.34
CA ASP A 495 28.03 -3.63 15.31
C ASP A 495 27.78 -2.66 14.13
N GLU A 496 27.28 -3.15 12.99
CA GLU A 496 26.93 -2.32 11.84
C GLU A 496 25.87 -1.25 12.18
N ILE A 497 25.02 -1.50 13.18
CA ILE A 497 24.00 -0.55 13.66
C ILE A 497 24.59 0.44 14.68
N ILE A 498 25.48 -0.05 15.54
CA ILE A 498 25.96 0.69 16.72
C ILE A 498 27.13 1.59 16.32
N ARG A 499 28.05 1.07 15.53
CA ARG A 499 29.30 1.72 15.16
C ARG A 499 29.10 3.06 14.44
N PRO A 500 28.11 3.26 13.54
CA PRO A 500 27.87 4.58 12.95
C PRO A 500 27.47 5.67 13.96
N LEU A 501 26.75 5.31 15.04
CA LEU A 501 26.41 6.26 16.10
C LEU A 501 27.68 6.79 16.77
N PHE A 502 28.51 5.87 17.29
CA PHE A 502 29.71 6.23 18.07
C PHE A 502 30.88 6.68 17.21
N GLY A 503 30.93 6.27 15.94
CA GLY A 503 32.06 6.54 15.06
C GLY A 503 31.88 7.63 14.02
N ILE A 504 30.64 8.05 13.74
CA ILE A 504 30.33 9.13 12.81
C ILE A 504 29.46 10.19 13.47
N SER A 505 28.26 9.81 13.94
CA SER A 505 27.24 10.78 14.35
C SER A 505 27.64 11.54 15.61
N LEU A 506 28.02 10.84 16.68
CA LEU A 506 28.43 11.49 17.93
C LEU A 506 29.75 12.26 17.76
N PRO A 507 30.81 11.73 17.12
CA PRO A 507 32.00 12.53 16.84
C PRO A 507 31.68 13.85 16.12
N LYS A 508 30.86 13.81 15.05
CA LYS A 508 30.41 15.02 14.34
C LYS A 508 29.68 16.00 15.26
N LEU A 509 28.81 15.50 16.14
CA LEU A 509 28.06 16.34 17.09
C LEU A 509 28.99 17.06 18.09
N PHE A 510 30.03 16.38 18.57
CA PHE A 510 31.01 16.90 19.52
C PHE A 510 32.21 17.60 18.86
N GLY A 511 32.21 17.81 17.53
CA GLY A 511 33.32 18.44 16.82
C GLY A 511 34.58 17.58 16.69
N LEU A 512 34.48 16.26 16.93
CA LEU A 512 35.57 15.30 16.82
C LEU A 512 35.60 14.68 15.42
N ASP A 513 36.80 14.29 14.95
CA ASP A 513 36.94 13.53 13.72
C ASP A 513 36.25 12.16 13.83
N PRO A 514 35.60 11.65 12.77
CA PRO A 514 35.13 10.27 12.72
C PRO A 514 36.28 9.29 13.02
N ASN A 515 36.05 8.26 13.83
CA ASN A 515 37.06 7.22 14.11
C ASN A 515 36.92 5.98 13.21
N ILE A 516 35.95 5.99 12.28
CA ILE A 516 35.76 4.94 11.30
C ILE A 516 35.91 5.48 9.89
N GLY A 517 36.45 4.67 8.98
CA GLY A 517 36.62 5.03 7.58
C GLY A 517 35.27 5.22 6.88
N LEU A 518 35.19 6.24 6.04
CA LEU A 518 34.05 6.51 5.16
C LEU A 518 34.49 6.39 3.69
N PRO A 519 33.64 5.88 2.79
CA PRO A 519 32.31 5.33 3.07
C PRO A 519 32.37 3.95 3.76
N LEU A 520 31.38 3.67 4.60
CA LEU A 520 31.07 2.32 5.09
C LEU A 520 30.81 1.40 3.90
N GLU A 521 31.41 0.21 3.94
CA GLU A 521 31.24 -0.81 2.92
C GLU A 521 29.79 -1.33 2.92
N ILE A 522 29.18 -1.40 1.73
CA ILE A 522 27.82 -1.92 1.54
C ILE A 522 27.91 -3.23 0.78
N THR A 523 27.78 -4.35 1.48
CA THR A 523 27.86 -5.71 0.92
C THR A 523 26.50 -6.28 0.49
N TYR A 524 25.41 -5.57 0.81
CA TYR A 524 24.04 -5.97 0.46
C TYR A 524 23.71 -5.67 -1.00
N GLY A 525 22.92 -6.52 -1.65
CA GLY A 525 22.48 -6.27 -3.02
C GLY A 525 21.47 -5.13 -3.11
N TYR A 526 21.79 -4.07 -3.85
CA TYR A 526 20.88 -2.93 -4.09
C TYR A 526 20.94 -2.44 -5.53
N ASN A 527 19.90 -1.69 -5.93
CA ASN A 527 19.82 -1.05 -7.25
C ASN A 527 19.19 0.34 -7.12
N ARG A 528 20.04 1.37 -7.00
CA ARG A 528 19.60 2.77 -6.83
C ARG A 528 19.38 3.47 -8.16
N PRO A 529 18.40 4.37 -8.26
CA PRO A 529 18.24 5.22 -9.43
C PRO A 529 19.38 6.25 -9.52
N GLU A 530 19.70 6.69 -10.74
CA GLU A 530 20.46 7.92 -10.92
C GLU A 530 19.61 9.12 -10.49
N VAL A 531 20.12 9.94 -9.57
CA VAL A 531 19.42 11.13 -9.09
C VAL A 531 20.12 12.36 -9.63
N ARG A 532 19.39 13.20 -10.37
CA ARG A 532 19.90 14.51 -10.80
C ARG A 532 19.87 15.45 -9.61
N LEU A 533 21.03 15.97 -9.21
CA LEU A 533 21.12 16.97 -8.16
C LEU A 533 20.43 18.26 -8.64
N VAL A 534 19.20 18.49 -8.18
CA VAL A 534 18.55 19.80 -8.30
C VAL A 534 19.16 20.68 -7.22
N ILE A 535 20.16 21.48 -7.60
CA ILE A 535 20.75 22.47 -6.71
C ILE A 535 19.69 23.55 -6.46
N ASN A 536 18.84 23.35 -5.46
CA ASN A 536 17.95 24.38 -4.97
C ASN A 536 18.79 25.40 -4.20
N ASN A 537 19.25 26.43 -4.90
CA ASN A 537 20.01 27.59 -4.38
C ASN A 537 19.21 28.48 -3.41
N LYS A 538 18.17 27.97 -2.73
CA LYS A 538 17.34 28.71 -1.78
C LYS A 538 17.55 28.24 -0.33
N ARG A 539 18.81 28.08 0.11
CA ARG A 539 19.10 28.21 1.55
C ARG A 539 19.30 29.69 1.87
N LYS A 540 18.31 30.31 2.51
CA LYS A 540 18.42 31.67 3.05
C LYS A 540 19.54 31.70 4.08
N PHE A 541 20.42 32.69 3.95
CA PHE A 541 21.70 32.84 4.63
C PHE A 541 21.60 33.32 6.11
N ASN A 542 20.44 33.15 6.78
CA ASN A 542 20.17 33.81 8.07
C ASN A 542 20.21 32.90 9.32
N ASP A 543 20.44 31.58 9.21
CA ASP A 543 20.29 30.64 10.33
C ASP A 543 21.60 30.15 10.99
N MET A 544 22.79 30.65 10.59
CA MET A 544 24.06 30.09 11.08
C MET A 544 24.28 30.22 12.61
N ASN A 545 23.80 31.30 13.24
CA ASN A 545 23.98 31.50 14.68
C ASN A 545 22.98 30.71 15.54
N ASP A 546 21.79 30.41 15.01
CA ASP A 546 20.78 29.58 15.70
C ASP A 546 21.12 28.09 15.62
N LEU A 547 21.73 27.64 14.52
CA LEU A 547 22.22 26.26 14.37
C LEU A 547 23.34 25.93 15.35
N ASP A 548 24.31 26.83 15.56
CA ASP A 548 25.45 26.57 16.45
C ASP A 548 25.00 26.43 17.92
N ASN A 549 24.04 27.26 18.35
CA ASN A 549 23.44 27.15 19.67
C ASN A 549 22.58 25.88 19.85
N GLN A 550 21.81 25.48 18.82
CA GLN A 550 21.04 24.24 18.86
C GLN A 550 21.96 23.02 18.94
N GLN A 551 23.04 22.99 18.15
CA GLN A 551 24.01 21.90 18.15
C GLN A 551 24.72 21.77 19.50
N LYS A 552 25.12 22.89 20.11
CA LYS A 552 25.71 22.92 21.46
C LYS A 552 24.74 22.42 22.53
N ASN A 553 23.45 22.76 22.43
CA ASN A 553 22.44 22.24 23.36
C ASN A 553 22.20 20.74 23.17
N GLU A 554 22.15 20.26 21.93
CA GLU A 554 22.00 18.83 21.63
C GLU A 554 23.21 18.02 22.13
N ALA A 555 24.44 18.55 21.99
CA ALA A 555 25.66 17.93 22.52
C ALA A 555 25.64 17.82 24.06
N LYS A 556 25.17 18.84 24.78
CA LYS A 556 24.98 18.79 26.25
C LYS A 556 24.04 17.67 26.66
N GLU A 557 22.92 17.57 25.98
CA GLU A 557 21.90 16.57 26.29
C GLU A 557 22.37 15.15 25.99
N TRP A 558 23.06 14.94 24.86
CA TRP A 558 23.72 13.67 24.58
C TRP A 558 24.77 13.33 25.64
N PHE A 559 25.59 14.30 26.06
CA PHE A 559 26.59 14.09 27.11
C PHE A 559 25.94 13.62 28.43
N ARG A 560 24.84 14.26 28.86
CA ARG A 560 24.07 13.83 30.05
C ARG A 560 23.56 12.39 29.94
N LEU A 561 22.99 12.03 28.80
CA LEU A 561 22.47 10.68 28.55
C LEU A 561 23.57 9.62 28.54
N LEU A 562 24.68 9.87 27.83
CA LEU A 562 25.82 8.96 27.75
C LEU A 562 26.49 8.79 29.12
N LYS A 563 26.64 9.87 29.90
CA LYS A 563 27.13 9.83 31.28
C LYS A 563 26.29 8.90 32.14
N LYS A 564 24.96 9.08 32.10
CA LYS A 564 24.02 8.26 32.87
C LYS A 564 24.15 6.78 32.48
N LEU A 565 24.20 6.48 31.19
CA LEU A 565 24.31 5.11 30.68
C LEU A 565 25.64 4.44 31.03
N HIS A 566 26.75 5.19 31.00
CA HIS A 566 28.07 4.65 31.31
C HIS A 566 28.18 4.12 32.76
N TYR A 567 27.46 4.74 33.70
CA TYR A 567 27.41 4.31 35.10
C TYR A 567 26.24 3.39 35.45
N LEU A 568 25.32 3.14 34.50
CA LEU A 568 24.16 2.26 34.71
C LEU A 568 24.53 0.80 34.44
N THR A 569 24.23 -0.06 35.41
CA THR A 569 24.34 -1.52 35.25
C THR A 569 22.98 -2.10 34.83
N ASP A 570 22.59 -1.89 33.58
CA ASP A 570 21.37 -2.51 33.02
C ASP A 570 21.74 -3.81 32.28
N PRO A 571 21.19 -4.98 32.68
CA PRO A 571 21.42 -6.24 32.00
C PRO A 571 20.83 -6.32 30.59
N ASN A 572 19.86 -5.47 30.24
CA ASN A 572 19.22 -5.47 28.92
C ASN A 572 20.04 -4.77 27.83
N ILE A 573 21.09 -4.02 28.21
CA ILE A 573 21.99 -3.36 27.26
C ILE A 573 23.01 -4.38 26.75
N THR A 574 23.12 -4.52 25.43
CA THR A 574 24.05 -5.45 24.77
C THR A 574 25.52 -5.11 25.08
N GLN A 575 26.38 -6.14 24.99
CA GLN A 575 27.80 -5.95 25.27
C GLN A 575 28.49 -5.08 24.20
N ASN A 576 28.08 -5.22 22.94
CA ASN A 576 28.64 -4.42 21.84
C ASN A 576 28.31 -2.93 22.00
N PHE A 577 27.11 -2.59 22.48
CA PHE A 577 26.76 -1.21 22.82
C PHE A 577 27.62 -0.68 23.99
N LYS A 578 27.79 -1.46 25.06
CA LYS A 578 28.63 -1.09 26.21
C LYS A 578 30.08 -0.84 25.83
N ASN A 579 30.66 -1.69 24.98
CA ASN A 579 32.02 -1.55 24.50
C ASN A 579 32.19 -0.26 23.70
N SER A 580 31.30 -0.02 22.72
CA SER A 580 31.32 1.19 21.89
C SER A 580 31.12 2.47 22.70
N LEU A 581 30.22 2.43 23.69
CA LEU A 581 30.02 3.53 24.64
C LEU A 581 31.29 3.81 25.46
N GLY A 582 31.95 2.77 25.97
CA GLY A 582 33.18 2.90 26.74
C GLY A 582 34.31 3.57 25.96
N GLU A 583 34.57 3.09 24.74
CA GLU A 583 35.59 3.66 23.84
C GLU A 583 35.30 5.13 23.50
N PHE A 584 34.05 5.45 23.18
CA PHE A 584 33.67 6.82 22.87
C PHE A 584 33.72 7.74 24.10
N TRP A 585 33.33 7.23 25.27
CA TRP A 585 33.36 7.97 26.53
C TRP A 585 34.80 8.34 26.94
N GLU A 586 35.75 7.41 26.80
CA GLU A 586 37.18 7.68 26.99
C GLU A 586 37.66 8.79 26.04
N ARG A 587 37.25 8.74 24.77
CA ARG A 587 37.62 9.74 23.76
C ARG A 587 37.09 11.15 24.07
N ILE A 588 35.86 11.26 24.56
CA ILE A 588 35.30 12.57 25.00
C ILE A 588 36.05 13.08 26.23
N THR A 589 36.21 12.24 27.24
CA THR A 589 36.78 12.65 28.54
C THR A 589 38.26 12.99 28.48
N THR A 590 38.99 12.40 27.53
CA THR A 590 40.41 12.69 27.29
C THR A 590 40.65 13.81 26.27
N SER A 591 39.59 14.30 25.61
CA SER A 591 39.69 15.35 24.59
C SER A 591 40.21 16.65 25.18
N GLN A 592 41.17 17.28 24.49
CA GLN A 592 41.70 18.61 24.85
C GLN A 592 40.91 19.74 24.18
N ASP A 593 39.80 19.43 23.51
CA ASP A 593 38.96 20.43 22.86
C ASP A 593 38.34 21.39 23.90
N PRO A 594 38.54 22.72 23.77
CA PRO A 594 38.04 23.70 24.73
C PRO A 594 36.52 23.68 24.90
N GLU A 595 35.75 23.38 23.85
CA GLU A 595 34.29 23.31 23.92
C GLU A 595 33.84 22.06 24.68
N ILE A 596 34.49 20.91 24.44
CA ILE A 596 34.23 19.67 25.19
C ILE A 596 34.62 19.84 26.67
N GLN A 597 35.74 20.49 26.95
CA GLN A 597 36.16 20.80 28.33
C GLN A 597 35.17 21.74 29.03
N SER A 598 34.65 22.74 28.32
CA SER A 598 33.58 23.60 28.84
C SER A 598 32.30 22.81 29.15
N LEU A 599 31.94 21.82 28.31
CA LEU A 599 30.78 20.94 28.55
C LEU A 599 30.97 20.10 29.81
N ILE A 600 32.14 19.45 29.95
CA ILE A 600 32.49 18.64 31.12
C ILE A 600 32.45 19.47 32.41
N ASN A 601 33.04 20.67 32.40
CA ASN A 601 33.10 21.55 33.56
C ASN A 601 31.71 22.09 33.95
N SER A 602 30.89 22.48 32.99
CA SER A 602 29.53 23.00 33.26
C SER A 602 28.63 21.99 33.97
N GLU A 603 28.75 20.70 33.65
CA GLU A 603 28.01 19.61 34.30
C GLU A 603 28.55 19.24 35.68
N ASN A 604 29.87 19.33 35.89
CA ASN A 604 30.46 19.10 37.20
C ASN A 604 30.09 20.21 38.19
N ASP A 605 29.89 21.44 37.70
CA ASP A 605 29.43 22.58 38.50
C ASP A 605 27.94 22.51 38.85
N GLU A 606 27.05 22.11 37.92
CA GLU A 606 25.61 21.88 38.23
C GLU A 606 25.39 20.78 39.29
N ASN A 607 26.19 19.71 39.26
CA ASN A 607 26.16 18.66 40.29
C ASN A 607 26.66 19.15 41.66
N ASN A 608 27.63 20.08 41.69
CA ASN A 608 28.09 20.72 42.93
C ASN A 608 27.04 21.69 43.52
N VAL A 609 26.23 22.33 42.69
CA VAL A 609 25.12 23.19 43.14
C VAL A 609 23.97 22.35 43.71
N ASN A 610 23.56 21.26 43.04
CA ASN A 610 22.51 20.37 43.55
C ASN A 610 22.92 19.62 44.83
N ASN A 611 24.20 19.25 44.97
CA ASN A 611 24.72 18.68 46.22
C ASN A 611 24.82 19.71 47.36
N LYS A 612 25.07 21.00 47.07
CA LYS A 612 25.02 22.06 48.10
C LYS A 612 23.61 22.35 48.61
N VAL A 613 22.60 22.24 47.76
CA VAL A 613 21.19 22.41 48.17
C VAL A 613 20.77 21.29 49.14
N TYR A 614 21.12 20.04 48.87
CA TYR A 614 20.82 18.90 49.77
C TYR A 614 21.58 18.95 51.12
N VAL A 615 22.81 19.46 51.14
CA VAL A 615 23.57 19.63 52.40
C VAL A 615 23.05 20.81 53.23
N SER A 616 22.47 21.84 52.60
CA SER A 616 21.86 22.98 53.30
C SER A 616 20.52 22.65 53.97
N GLU A 617 19.75 21.69 53.45
CA GLU A 617 18.49 21.25 54.08
C GLU A 617 18.70 20.27 55.24
N GLN A 618 19.78 19.48 55.25
CA GLN A 618 20.10 18.61 56.39
C GLN A 618 20.74 19.35 57.57
N SER A 619 21.39 20.48 57.32
CA SER A 619 22.00 21.32 58.38
C SER A 619 20.99 22.26 59.07
N SER A 620 19.79 22.46 58.50
CA SER A 620 18.72 23.27 59.12
C SER A 620 17.69 22.47 59.95
N LYS A 621 17.83 21.14 60.08
CA LYS A 621 16.92 20.28 60.90
C LYS A 621 17.50 19.77 62.22
N ARG A 622 18.69 20.22 62.63
CA ARG A 622 19.23 20.00 63.99
C ARG A 622 19.47 21.34 64.69
N ILE A 623 18.38 21.99 65.12
CA ILE A 623 18.23 22.87 66.30
C ILE A 623 16.74 23.25 66.30
N LYS A 624 15.92 22.42 66.96
CA LYS A 624 14.60 22.71 67.58
C LYS A 624 13.91 21.39 67.94
N GLN A 625 14.40 20.75 68.99
CA GLN A 625 13.67 20.32 70.19
C GLN A 625 14.67 19.73 71.17
#